data_AF-A0A177E398-F1
#
_entry.id   AF-A0A177E398-F1
#
_cell.length_a   1.000
_cell.length_b   1.000
_cell.length_c   1.000
_cell.angle_alpha   90.00
_cell.angle_beta   90.00
_cell.angle_gamma   90.00
#
_symmetry.space_group_name_H-M   'P 1'
#
loop_
_entity.id
_entity.type
_entity.pdbx_description
1 polymer ?
#
loop_
_entity_poly.entity_id
_entity_poly.type
_entity_poly.pdbx_seq_one_letter_code
_entity_poly.pdbx_strand_id
1 'polypeptide(L)'
;MTHVYKGNFLSWHRYFMWAWEQTLRNECGYKGYLPYYNWALWADNPAASPLLDGSDTSISGDGEYVPGRNVSCVPNPGRCFVEIPPGNGGGCVASGPFKNWKMHVGPISSLDTTVQPNPSPDGLGYNPRCIKRDINTRSSSETTDANVAGLITGSANISAFQNTLQNPSPGILRVHLGGHQTIGGDAGSDFYNSPSDPYFWNHHAQIDRIWWIWQNQNLKERRFTIAGTLTFQNVPPTRNATLDDVMTFGEYLGFPNMTIKEASSTLAGPFCYIYE
;
A
#
# COMPACT_ATOMS: atom_id res chain seq x y z
N MET A 1 -16.72 -17.37 10.29
CA MET A 1 -15.74 -16.79 9.36
C MET A 1 -14.66 -16.13 10.19
N THR A 2 -13.43 -16.60 10.10
CA THR A 2 -12.28 -15.95 10.73
C THR A 2 -12.03 -14.64 9.98
N HIS A 3 -12.19 -13.51 10.65
CA HIS A 3 -11.89 -12.20 10.09
C HIS A 3 -10.37 -12.02 10.01
N VAL A 4 -9.81 -12.06 8.80
CA VAL A 4 -8.35 -12.04 8.58
C VAL A 4 -7.79 -10.61 8.51
N TYR A 5 -8.65 -9.59 8.39
CA TYR A 5 -8.27 -8.18 8.22
C TYR A 5 -8.95 -7.29 9.27
N LYS A 6 -8.30 -6.15 9.56
CA LYS A 6 -8.85 -5.11 10.43
C LYS A 6 -9.97 -4.38 9.69
N GLY A 7 -11.11 -4.18 10.34
CA GLY A 7 -12.32 -3.69 9.68
C GLY A 7 -12.26 -2.25 9.18
N ASN A 8 -11.21 -1.51 9.54
CA ASN A 8 -10.99 -0.14 9.09
C ASN A 8 -9.93 -0.01 7.99
N PHE A 9 -9.38 -1.11 7.44
CA PHE A 9 -8.25 -1.03 6.49
C PHE A 9 -8.49 -0.05 5.34
N LEU A 10 -9.58 -0.23 4.58
CA LEU A 10 -9.89 0.62 3.41
C LEU A 10 -10.16 2.07 3.83
N SER A 11 -11.05 2.27 4.79
CA SER A 11 -11.44 3.61 5.27
C SER A 11 -10.28 4.38 5.89
N TRP A 12 -9.38 3.69 6.61
CA TRP A 12 -8.21 4.31 7.22
C TRP A 12 -7.20 4.75 6.16
N HIS A 13 -6.92 3.92 5.14
CA HIS A 13 -6.03 4.30 4.06
C HIS A 13 -6.61 5.43 3.20
N ARG A 14 -7.92 5.43 2.94
CA ARG A 14 -8.60 6.58 2.32
C ARG A 14 -8.36 7.87 3.12
N TYR A 15 -8.54 7.79 4.44
CA TYR A 15 -8.33 8.95 5.30
C TYR A 15 -6.86 9.39 5.31
N PHE A 16 -5.93 8.44 5.29
CA PHE A 16 -4.49 8.71 5.26
C PHE A 16 -4.06 9.38 3.95
N MET A 17 -4.60 8.93 2.80
CA MET A 17 -4.40 9.59 1.52
C MET A 17 -4.92 11.04 1.52
N TRP A 18 -6.13 11.26 2.06
CA TRP A 18 -6.69 12.61 2.16
C TRP A 18 -5.84 13.52 3.06
N ALA A 19 -5.39 13.02 4.22
CA ALA A 19 -4.53 13.76 5.14
C ALA A 19 -3.21 14.17 4.45
N TRP A 20 -2.59 13.24 3.73
CA TRP A 20 -1.39 13.53 2.93
C TRP A 20 -1.66 14.58 1.84
N GLU A 21 -2.78 14.49 1.12
CA GLU A 21 -3.18 15.52 0.16
C GLU A 21 -3.33 16.90 0.82
N GLN A 22 -3.96 16.97 1.99
CA GLN A 22 -4.12 18.23 2.71
C GLN A 22 -2.77 18.84 3.09
N THR A 23 -1.82 18.03 3.57
CA THR A 23 -0.44 18.48 3.83
C THR A 23 0.21 19.02 2.55
N LEU A 24 0.13 18.29 1.43
CA LEU A 24 0.67 18.77 0.15
C LEU A 24 0.07 20.11 -0.27
N ARG A 25 -1.26 20.27 -0.14
CA ARG A 25 -1.96 21.49 -0.57
C ARG A 25 -1.69 22.67 0.34
N ASN A 26 -1.74 22.45 1.65
CA ASN A 26 -1.76 23.51 2.66
C ASN A 26 -0.36 23.91 3.14
N GLU A 27 0.62 22.99 3.07
CA GLU A 27 1.99 23.25 3.53
C GLU A 27 2.98 23.39 2.35
N CYS A 28 2.78 22.60 1.28
CA CYS A 28 3.67 22.61 0.11
C CYS A 28 3.11 23.39 -1.09
N GLY A 29 1.90 23.94 -0.98
CA GLY A 29 1.27 24.73 -2.05
C GLY A 29 0.82 23.92 -3.27
N TYR A 30 0.71 22.58 -3.17
CA TYR A 30 0.31 21.72 -4.27
C TYR A 30 -1.08 22.07 -4.80
N LYS A 31 -1.20 22.28 -6.12
CA LYS A 31 -2.47 22.65 -6.79
C LYS A 31 -3.04 21.55 -7.69
N GLY A 32 -2.29 20.47 -7.92
CA GLY A 32 -2.72 19.35 -8.74
C GLY A 32 -3.72 18.44 -8.03
N TYR A 33 -3.84 17.20 -8.51
CA TYR A 33 -4.67 16.14 -7.94
C TYR A 33 -3.81 14.92 -7.64
N LEU A 34 -4.18 14.12 -6.65
CA LEU A 34 -3.40 12.93 -6.33
C LEU A 34 -3.39 11.93 -7.49
N PRO A 35 -2.22 11.58 -8.05
CA PRO A 35 -2.12 10.54 -9.06
C PRO A 35 -2.30 9.15 -8.42
N TYR A 36 -2.85 8.22 -9.21
CA TYR A 36 -2.90 6.80 -8.88
C TYR A 36 -2.02 6.00 -9.84
N TYR A 37 -1.45 4.90 -9.38
CA TYR A 37 -0.69 4.00 -10.25
C TYR A 37 -1.57 2.88 -10.78
N ASN A 38 -1.97 2.95 -12.06
CA ASN A 38 -2.69 1.85 -12.69
C ASN A 38 -1.75 0.67 -12.99
N TRP A 39 -1.49 -0.18 -12.00
CA TRP A 39 -0.55 -1.30 -12.13
C TRP A 39 -0.83 -2.18 -13.34
N ALA A 40 -2.11 -2.40 -13.65
CA ALA A 40 -2.54 -3.32 -14.69
C ALA A 40 -1.95 -3.00 -16.07
N LEU A 41 -1.77 -1.71 -16.39
CA LEU A 41 -1.15 -1.26 -17.64
C LEU A 41 0.33 -1.64 -17.76
N TRP A 42 0.98 -1.89 -16.62
CA TRP A 42 2.42 -2.07 -16.52
C TRP A 42 2.77 -3.40 -15.83
N ALA A 43 1.81 -4.31 -15.68
CA ALA A 43 2.00 -5.56 -14.94
C ALA A 43 3.12 -6.43 -15.53
N ASP A 44 3.30 -6.42 -16.85
CA ASP A 44 4.33 -7.18 -17.55
C ASP A 44 5.72 -6.51 -17.48
N ASN A 45 5.76 -5.18 -17.38
CA ASN A 45 7.00 -4.40 -17.31
C ASN A 45 6.85 -3.13 -16.46
N PRO A 46 6.81 -3.24 -15.12
CA PRO A 46 6.61 -2.11 -14.23
C PRO A 46 7.73 -1.07 -14.31
N ALA A 47 8.96 -1.49 -14.63
CA ALA A 47 10.12 -0.61 -14.78
C ALA A 47 10.03 0.32 -16.00
N ALA A 48 9.17 0.02 -16.97
CA ALA A 48 8.92 0.92 -18.11
C ALA A 48 7.80 1.93 -17.84
N SER A 49 7.14 1.86 -16.68
CA SER A 49 6.07 2.79 -16.35
C SER A 49 6.60 4.20 -16.10
N PRO A 50 5.89 5.27 -16.50
CA PRO A 50 6.29 6.65 -16.22
C PRO A 50 6.52 6.94 -14.74
N LEU A 51 5.90 6.14 -13.86
CA LEU A 51 6.04 6.27 -12.43
C LEU A 51 7.36 5.66 -11.92
N LEU A 52 7.91 4.63 -12.57
CA LEU A 52 9.06 3.84 -12.12
C LEU A 52 10.21 3.77 -13.14
N ASP A 53 10.19 4.55 -14.21
CA ASP A 53 11.22 4.56 -15.26
C ASP A 53 12.54 5.25 -14.85
N GLY A 54 12.56 5.90 -13.68
CA GLY A 54 13.73 6.60 -13.18
C GLY A 54 14.06 7.92 -13.88
N SER A 55 13.16 8.43 -14.72
CA SER A 55 13.22 9.77 -15.30
C SER A 55 13.00 10.87 -14.27
N ASP A 56 13.21 12.13 -14.66
CA ASP A 56 12.95 13.30 -13.81
C ASP A 56 11.47 13.51 -13.48
N THR A 57 10.55 12.81 -14.16
CA THR A 57 9.10 12.85 -13.90
C THR A 57 8.57 11.63 -13.16
N SER A 58 9.43 10.67 -12.85
CA SER A 58 9.09 9.49 -12.06
C SER A 58 9.11 9.79 -10.56
N ILE A 59 8.64 8.84 -9.74
CA ILE A 59 8.97 8.81 -8.31
C ILE A 59 10.27 8.01 -8.09
N SER A 60 11.25 8.30 -8.95
CA SER A 60 12.46 7.52 -9.16
C SER A 60 12.22 6.09 -9.66
N GLY A 61 13.30 5.41 -10.06
CA GLY A 61 13.24 4.11 -10.72
C GLY A 61 13.63 2.94 -9.82
N ASP A 62 14.28 1.95 -10.42
CA ASP A 62 14.81 0.77 -9.73
C ASP A 62 16.05 1.11 -8.86
N GLY A 63 16.39 0.16 -7.98
CA GLY A 63 17.64 0.18 -7.24
C GLY A 63 18.86 -0.12 -8.12
N GLU A 64 20.03 0.30 -7.67
CA GLU A 64 21.30 -0.24 -8.17
C GLU A 64 21.29 -1.77 -8.09
N TYR A 65 21.84 -2.43 -9.11
CA TYR A 65 21.86 -3.89 -9.15
C TYR A 65 22.75 -4.46 -8.03
N VAL A 66 22.23 -5.47 -7.32
CA VAL A 66 22.97 -6.21 -6.28
C VAL A 66 23.05 -7.70 -6.64
N PRO A 67 24.23 -8.23 -6.99
CA PRO A 67 24.39 -9.62 -7.39
C PRO A 67 24.22 -10.59 -6.22
N GLY A 68 23.84 -11.83 -6.53
CA GLY A 68 23.84 -12.94 -5.56
C GLY A 68 22.75 -12.86 -4.49
N ARG A 69 21.67 -12.11 -4.72
CA ARG A 69 20.53 -12.06 -3.81
C ARG A 69 19.71 -13.36 -3.86
N ASN A 70 19.11 -13.71 -2.73
CA ASN A 70 18.22 -14.85 -2.59
C ASN A 70 16.76 -14.45 -2.81
N VAL A 71 15.89 -15.44 -2.96
CA VAL A 71 14.44 -15.21 -3.01
C VAL A 71 13.93 -14.56 -1.71
N SER A 72 12.95 -13.68 -1.83
CA SER A 72 12.20 -13.13 -0.69
C SER A 72 10.92 -13.95 -0.47
N CYS A 73 10.63 -14.27 0.78
CA CYS A 73 9.43 -15.00 1.17
C CYS A 73 8.34 -14.07 1.69
N VAL A 74 7.18 -14.07 1.04
CA VAL A 74 6.03 -13.23 1.43
C VAL A 74 4.92 -14.08 2.07
N PRO A 75 4.30 -13.64 3.18
CA PRO A 75 4.56 -12.39 3.90
C PRO A 75 5.85 -12.34 4.71
N ASN A 76 6.45 -13.48 5.06
CA ASN A 76 7.73 -13.52 5.77
C ASN A 76 8.40 -14.90 5.63
N PRO A 77 9.69 -15.05 6.01
CA PRO A 77 10.40 -16.33 5.93
C PRO A 77 9.79 -17.47 6.76
N GLY A 78 9.14 -17.17 7.89
CA GLY A 78 8.47 -18.17 8.73
C GLY A 78 7.15 -18.69 8.16
N ARG A 79 6.58 -17.99 7.17
CA ARG A 79 5.33 -18.34 6.49
C ARG A 79 5.44 -17.93 5.02
N CYS A 80 6.22 -18.69 4.26
CA CYS A 80 6.44 -18.42 2.84
C CYS A 80 5.25 -18.92 2.00
N PHE A 81 4.38 -18.00 1.58
CA PHE A 81 3.29 -18.31 0.65
C PHE A 81 3.70 -18.11 -0.80
N VAL A 82 4.50 -17.08 -1.06
CA VAL A 82 5.03 -16.79 -2.39
C VAL A 82 6.51 -16.49 -2.25
N GLU A 83 7.30 -17.19 -3.06
CA GLU A 83 8.70 -16.87 -3.28
C GLU A 83 8.79 -15.84 -4.40
N ILE A 84 9.47 -14.73 -4.10
CA ILE A 84 9.73 -13.66 -5.05
C ILE A 84 11.22 -13.73 -5.41
N PRO A 85 11.58 -14.08 -6.66
CA PRO A 85 12.97 -14.03 -7.09
C PRO A 85 13.47 -12.57 -7.12
N PRO A 86 14.77 -12.32 -6.93
CA PRO A 86 15.32 -10.98 -7.10
C PRO A 86 15.00 -10.41 -8.49
N GLY A 87 14.70 -9.12 -8.54
CA GLY A 87 14.61 -8.35 -9.78
C GLY A 87 15.98 -7.90 -10.26
N ASN A 88 16.00 -6.75 -10.96
CA ASN A 88 17.22 -6.17 -11.53
C ASN A 88 17.85 -5.09 -10.62
N GLY A 89 17.30 -4.86 -9.44
CA GLY A 89 17.79 -3.86 -8.50
C GLY A 89 18.29 -4.49 -7.20
N GLY A 90 17.78 -3.96 -6.09
CA GLY A 90 18.10 -4.37 -4.72
C GLY A 90 18.94 -3.40 -3.94
N GLY A 91 19.56 -2.41 -4.60
CA GLY A 91 20.35 -1.35 -3.99
C GLY A 91 19.54 -0.08 -3.74
N CYS A 92 20.24 1.01 -3.43
CA CYS A 92 19.63 2.34 -3.39
C CYS A 92 19.07 2.70 -4.77
N VAL A 93 17.97 3.45 -4.83
CA VAL A 93 17.41 3.91 -6.10
C VAL A 93 18.44 4.69 -6.92
N ALA A 94 18.63 4.31 -8.19
CA ALA A 94 19.75 4.73 -9.01
C ALA A 94 19.58 6.12 -9.66
N SER A 95 18.34 6.55 -9.92
CA SER A 95 18.01 7.77 -10.67
C SER A 95 16.67 8.39 -10.27
N GLY A 96 16.34 9.56 -10.84
CA GLY A 96 15.09 10.29 -10.62
C GLY A 96 15.07 11.18 -9.36
N PRO A 97 13.96 11.88 -9.10
CA PRO A 97 13.88 12.96 -8.11
C PRO A 97 14.17 12.57 -6.66
N PHE A 98 13.94 11.30 -6.30
CA PHE A 98 14.10 10.78 -4.96
C PHE A 98 15.41 10.00 -4.74
N LYS A 99 16.34 10.01 -5.71
CA LYS A 99 17.66 9.33 -5.58
C LYS A 99 18.40 9.68 -4.29
N ASN A 100 18.36 10.95 -3.89
CA ASN A 100 19.05 11.46 -2.70
C ASN A 100 18.12 11.58 -1.48
N TRP A 101 16.88 11.12 -1.58
CA TRP A 101 15.94 11.13 -0.47
C TRP A 101 16.40 10.15 0.63
N LYS A 102 16.26 10.57 1.89
CA LYS A 102 16.58 9.75 3.05
C LYS A 102 15.30 9.37 3.79
N MET A 103 15.07 8.08 3.92
CA MET A 103 14.12 7.54 4.88
C MET A 103 14.76 7.60 6.27
N HIS A 104 13.99 7.97 7.29
CA HIS A 104 14.51 8.21 8.65
C HIS A 104 14.01 7.21 9.70
N VAL A 105 12.97 6.45 9.39
CA VAL A 105 12.34 5.47 10.29
C VAL A 105 12.30 4.08 9.63
N GLY A 106 11.97 3.06 10.42
CA GLY A 106 12.10 1.65 10.05
C GLY A 106 13.56 1.20 9.89
N PRO A 107 13.79 -0.01 9.35
CA PRO A 107 12.78 -1.02 9.05
C PRO A 107 12.19 -1.63 10.34
N ILE A 108 11.02 -2.26 10.22
CA ILE A 108 10.36 -3.06 11.25
C ILE A 108 10.23 -4.50 10.76
N SER A 109 9.74 -4.69 9.55
CA SER A 109 9.49 -6.01 8.97
C SER A 109 9.88 -6.13 7.50
N SER A 110 10.88 -5.34 7.08
CA SER A 110 11.45 -5.45 5.74
C SER A 110 11.93 -6.87 5.42
N LEU A 111 11.71 -7.30 4.18
CA LEU A 111 12.22 -8.56 3.63
C LEU A 111 13.63 -8.40 3.02
N ASP A 112 14.14 -7.17 2.91
CA ASP A 112 15.51 -6.92 2.51
C ASP A 112 16.47 -7.07 3.69
N THR A 113 17.10 -8.24 3.76
CA THR A 113 18.03 -8.62 4.83
C THR A 113 19.35 -7.85 4.82
N THR A 114 19.59 -7.00 3.83
CA THR A 114 20.80 -6.17 3.74
C THR A 114 20.64 -4.80 4.39
N VAL A 115 19.42 -4.45 4.81
CA VAL A 115 19.12 -3.17 5.47
C VAL A 115 19.56 -3.23 6.93
N GLN A 116 20.21 -2.17 7.40
CA GLN A 116 20.55 -2.02 8.82
C GLN A 116 19.28 -1.99 9.69
N PRO A 117 19.17 -2.85 10.72
CA PRO A 117 18.04 -2.83 11.65
C PRO A 117 17.86 -1.45 12.29
N ASN A 118 16.61 -1.07 12.58
CA ASN A 118 16.36 0.15 13.33
C ASN A 118 16.94 0.01 14.77
N PRO A 119 17.56 1.06 15.34
CA PRO A 119 18.05 1.04 16.71
C PRO A 119 16.93 0.90 17.76
N SER A 120 15.69 1.21 17.39
CA SER A 120 14.49 1.01 18.21
C SER A 120 13.65 -0.17 17.67
N PRO A 121 13.20 -1.12 18.52
CA PRO A 121 12.41 -2.28 18.09
C PRO A 121 11.06 -1.94 17.44
N ASP A 122 10.51 -0.76 17.74
CA ASP A 122 9.27 -0.26 17.17
C ASP A 122 9.46 0.43 15.81
N GLY A 123 10.70 0.52 15.32
CA GLY A 123 11.05 1.20 14.07
C GLY A 123 11.03 2.72 14.13
N LEU A 124 10.80 3.34 15.29
CA LEU A 124 10.70 4.80 15.43
C LEU A 124 12.03 5.49 15.71
N GLY A 125 13.11 4.72 15.90
CA GLY A 125 14.45 5.25 16.08
C GLY A 125 14.98 5.92 14.80
N TYR A 126 15.81 6.94 14.96
CA TYR A 126 16.45 7.64 13.84
C TYR A 126 17.41 6.71 13.10
N ASN A 127 17.08 6.36 11.85
CA ASN A 127 17.82 5.41 11.01
C ASN A 127 17.90 5.90 9.55
N PRO A 128 18.68 6.97 9.27
CA PRO A 128 18.75 7.59 7.96
C PRO A 128 19.40 6.66 6.92
N ARG A 129 18.67 6.37 5.84
CA ARG A 129 19.17 5.54 4.72
C ARG A 129 18.45 5.88 3.40
N CYS A 130 19.05 5.48 2.29
CA CYS A 130 18.45 5.66 0.96
C CYS A 130 17.19 4.82 0.80
N ILE A 131 16.31 5.20 -0.13
CA ILE A 131 15.25 4.31 -0.62
C ILE A 131 15.93 3.17 -1.39
N LYS A 132 15.56 1.92 -1.09
CA LYS A 132 16.00 0.74 -1.84
C LYS A 132 14.81 0.12 -2.56
N ARG A 133 14.99 -0.24 -3.83
CA ARG A 133 13.98 -0.91 -4.66
C ARG A 133 14.57 -2.07 -5.42
N ASP A 134 13.72 -3.02 -5.72
CA ASP A 134 13.99 -4.18 -6.57
C ASP A 134 12.75 -4.47 -7.40
N ILE A 135 12.60 -3.75 -8.52
CA ILE A 135 11.38 -3.79 -9.31
C ILE A 135 11.13 -5.21 -9.82
N ASN A 136 9.95 -5.74 -9.54
CA ASN A 136 9.71 -7.18 -9.59
C ASN A 136 8.49 -7.58 -10.42
N THR A 137 8.75 -8.26 -11.54
CA THR A 137 7.70 -8.73 -12.48
C THR A 137 6.86 -9.88 -11.93
N ARG A 138 7.43 -10.72 -11.05
CA ARG A 138 6.66 -11.79 -10.38
C ARG A 138 5.60 -11.20 -9.45
N SER A 139 5.89 -10.08 -8.82
CA SER A 139 4.94 -9.38 -7.95
C SER A 139 3.90 -8.61 -8.76
N SER A 140 4.32 -7.89 -9.80
CA SER A 140 3.40 -7.12 -10.64
C SER A 140 2.45 -8.01 -11.47
N SER A 141 2.79 -9.28 -11.73
CA SER A 141 1.88 -10.23 -12.39
C SER A 141 0.60 -10.52 -11.58
N GLU A 142 0.57 -10.17 -10.30
CA GLU A 142 -0.62 -10.27 -9.45
C GLU A 142 -1.58 -9.09 -9.67
N THR A 143 -1.14 -8.03 -10.35
CA THR A 143 -1.85 -6.75 -10.50
C THR A 143 -2.40 -6.50 -11.91
N THR A 144 -2.55 -7.55 -12.72
CA THR A 144 -3.11 -7.50 -14.07
C THR A 144 -4.56 -7.03 -14.12
N ASP A 145 -5.02 -6.58 -15.29
CA ASP A 145 -6.42 -6.21 -15.52
C ASP A 145 -7.37 -7.35 -15.15
N ALA A 146 -7.02 -8.60 -15.48
CA ALA A 146 -7.83 -9.77 -15.16
C ALA A 146 -8.01 -9.94 -13.63
N ASN A 147 -6.94 -9.78 -12.86
CA ASN A 147 -7.02 -9.88 -11.40
C ASN A 147 -7.77 -8.71 -10.77
N VAL A 148 -7.55 -7.48 -11.26
CA VAL A 148 -8.25 -6.28 -10.79
C VAL A 148 -9.75 -6.36 -11.12
N ALA A 149 -10.10 -6.69 -12.36
CA ALA A 149 -11.49 -6.86 -12.79
C ALA A 149 -12.17 -8.02 -12.04
N GLY A 150 -11.46 -9.14 -11.83
CA GLY A 150 -11.94 -10.28 -11.05
C GLY A 150 -12.18 -9.93 -9.59
N LEU A 151 -11.31 -9.15 -8.96
CA LEU A 151 -11.51 -8.62 -7.61
C LEU A 151 -12.79 -7.78 -7.52
N ILE A 152 -12.97 -6.82 -8.44
CA ILE A 152 -14.11 -5.91 -8.43
C ILE A 152 -15.42 -6.67 -8.70
N THR A 153 -15.47 -7.48 -9.75
CA THR A 153 -16.71 -8.12 -10.19
C THR A 153 -17.06 -9.39 -9.41
N GLY A 154 -16.04 -10.11 -8.92
CA GLY A 154 -16.22 -11.38 -8.18
C GLY A 154 -16.49 -11.23 -6.69
N SER A 155 -16.33 -10.02 -6.12
CA SER A 155 -16.51 -9.81 -4.68
C SER A 155 -17.95 -9.43 -4.32
N ALA A 156 -18.71 -10.41 -3.82
CA ALA A 156 -20.13 -10.23 -3.48
C ALA A 156 -20.38 -9.24 -2.32
N ASN A 157 -19.46 -9.15 -1.35
CA ASN A 157 -19.57 -8.30 -0.17
C ASN A 157 -18.17 -7.80 0.26
N ILE A 158 -18.14 -6.86 1.21
CA ILE A 158 -16.90 -6.24 1.68
C ILE A 158 -15.92 -7.22 2.31
N SER A 159 -16.42 -8.33 2.85
CA SER A 159 -15.57 -9.38 3.40
C SER A 159 -14.81 -10.12 2.31
N ALA A 160 -15.52 -10.55 1.26
CA ALA A 160 -14.90 -11.15 0.09
C ALA A 160 -13.94 -10.18 -0.61
N PHE A 161 -14.33 -8.92 -0.74
CA PHE A 161 -13.50 -7.88 -1.36
C PHE A 161 -12.19 -7.67 -0.62
N GLN A 162 -12.23 -7.42 0.69
CA GLN A 162 -11.02 -7.23 1.50
C GLN A 162 -10.13 -8.46 1.54
N ASN A 163 -10.72 -9.67 1.58
CA ASN A 163 -9.98 -10.93 1.50
C ASN A 163 -9.23 -11.07 0.18
N THR A 164 -9.93 -10.94 -0.95
CA THR A 164 -9.33 -11.05 -2.29
C THR A 164 -8.35 -9.91 -2.56
N LEU A 165 -8.52 -8.75 -1.94
CA LEU A 165 -7.61 -7.62 -2.09
C LEU A 165 -6.27 -7.86 -1.39
N GLN A 166 -6.28 -8.40 -0.16
CA GLN A 166 -5.14 -8.31 0.76
C GLN A 166 -4.52 -9.66 1.14
N ASN A 167 -5.31 -10.74 1.21
CA ASN A 167 -4.86 -11.93 1.91
C ASN A 167 -4.13 -12.88 0.95
N PRO A 168 -2.80 -13.03 1.12
CA PRO A 168 -2.05 -13.96 0.31
C PRO A 168 -2.42 -15.40 0.68
N SER A 169 -2.24 -16.30 -0.27
CA SER A 169 -2.33 -17.74 -0.10
C SER A 169 -1.17 -18.39 -0.85
N PRO A 170 -0.84 -19.67 -0.62
CA PRO A 170 0.22 -20.34 -1.37
C PRO A 170 0.10 -20.09 -2.89
N GLY A 171 1.14 -19.48 -3.48
CA GLY A 171 1.22 -19.11 -4.89
C GLY A 171 0.53 -17.80 -5.32
N ILE A 172 -0.18 -17.10 -4.43
CA ILE A 172 -0.98 -15.91 -4.77
C ILE A 172 -0.72 -14.80 -3.75
N LEU A 173 -0.25 -13.63 -4.21
CA LEU A 173 -0.04 -12.46 -3.34
C LEU A 173 -1.31 -11.64 -3.15
N ARG A 174 -2.18 -11.57 -4.18
CA ARG A 174 -3.25 -10.56 -4.32
C ARG A 174 -2.72 -9.17 -4.65
N VAL A 175 -3.61 -8.32 -5.17
CA VAL A 175 -3.24 -7.04 -5.78
C VAL A 175 -2.62 -6.03 -4.78
N HIS A 176 -3.02 -6.03 -3.50
CA HIS A 176 -2.44 -5.12 -2.51
C HIS A 176 -0.98 -5.48 -2.22
N LEU A 177 -0.70 -6.73 -1.82
CA LEU A 177 0.67 -7.17 -1.58
C LEU A 177 1.50 -7.21 -2.86
N GLY A 178 0.94 -7.68 -3.98
CA GLY A 178 1.62 -7.66 -5.28
C GLY A 178 2.02 -6.24 -5.70
N GLY A 179 1.15 -5.26 -5.45
CA GLY A 179 1.44 -3.85 -5.72
C GLY A 179 2.56 -3.29 -4.83
N HIS A 180 2.60 -3.59 -3.52
CA HIS A 180 3.73 -3.23 -2.65
C HIS A 180 5.03 -3.91 -3.08
N GLN A 181 4.98 -5.23 -3.28
CA GLN A 181 6.15 -6.04 -3.65
C GLN A 181 6.63 -5.78 -5.09
N THR A 182 5.87 -5.04 -5.90
CA THR A 182 6.31 -4.58 -7.23
C THR A 182 7.56 -3.72 -7.13
N ILE A 183 7.69 -2.87 -6.10
CA ILE A 183 8.92 -2.09 -5.87
C ILE A 183 9.92 -2.79 -4.95
N GLY A 184 9.48 -3.79 -4.18
CA GLY A 184 10.35 -4.61 -3.34
C GLY A 184 11.26 -3.79 -2.41
N GLY A 185 12.52 -4.24 -2.29
CA GLY A 185 13.54 -3.51 -1.53
C GLY A 185 13.21 -3.34 -0.04
N ASP A 186 13.59 -2.20 0.53
CA ASP A 186 13.45 -1.95 1.98
C ASP A 186 11.98 -1.67 2.34
N ALA A 187 11.53 -0.42 2.16
CA ALA A 187 10.21 0.03 2.58
C ALA A 187 9.08 -0.62 1.77
N GLY A 188 9.29 -0.90 0.48
CA GLY A 188 8.29 -1.57 -0.36
C GLY A 188 7.96 -3.00 0.09
N SER A 189 8.88 -3.66 0.80
CA SER A 189 8.62 -4.98 1.40
C SER A 189 8.27 -4.94 2.89
N ASP A 190 8.40 -3.78 3.54
CA ASP A 190 8.12 -3.59 4.96
C ASP A 190 6.64 -3.26 5.19
N PHE A 191 5.93 -4.18 5.86
CA PHE A 191 4.49 -4.04 6.11
C PHE A 191 4.13 -2.79 6.92
N TYR A 192 5.02 -2.32 7.80
CA TYR A 192 4.74 -1.20 8.69
C TYR A 192 5.33 0.12 8.19
N ASN A 193 6.44 0.05 7.45
CA ASN A 193 7.20 1.22 7.01
C ASN A 193 7.04 1.55 5.51
N SER A 194 6.12 0.89 4.79
CA SER A 194 5.89 1.16 3.37
C SER A 194 5.63 2.62 2.98
N PRO A 195 4.98 3.50 3.79
CA PRO A 195 4.84 4.91 3.45
C PRO A 195 6.16 5.70 3.34
N SER A 196 7.28 5.15 3.83
CA SER A 196 8.59 5.77 3.68
C SER A 196 9.08 5.79 2.23
N ASP A 197 8.54 4.93 1.35
CA ASP A 197 8.73 5.01 -0.09
C ASP A 197 7.60 5.85 -0.75
N PRO A 198 7.92 6.90 -1.53
CA PRO A 198 6.91 7.73 -2.22
C PRO A 198 5.93 6.96 -3.13
N TYR A 199 6.26 5.75 -3.55
CA TYR A 199 5.37 4.87 -4.32
C TYR A 199 4.09 4.51 -3.58
N PHE A 200 4.15 4.42 -2.24
CA PHE A 200 3.01 4.06 -1.39
C PHE A 200 1.75 4.86 -1.73
N TRP A 201 1.90 6.18 -1.92
CA TRP A 201 0.77 7.07 -2.14
C TRP A 201 0.05 6.79 -3.46
N ASN A 202 0.80 6.54 -4.53
CA ASN A 202 0.25 6.21 -5.84
C ASN A 202 -0.39 4.80 -5.83
N HIS A 203 0.21 3.86 -5.11
CA HIS A 203 -0.35 2.53 -4.89
C HIS A 203 -1.69 2.63 -4.14
N HIS A 204 -1.73 3.30 -2.99
CA HIS A 204 -2.95 3.40 -2.20
C HIS A 204 -4.04 4.26 -2.84
N ALA A 205 -3.69 5.23 -3.67
CA ALA A 205 -4.66 5.92 -4.52
C ALA A 205 -5.35 4.95 -5.51
N GLN A 206 -4.63 3.97 -6.07
CA GLN A 206 -5.24 2.93 -6.92
C GLN A 206 -6.03 1.90 -6.10
N ILE A 207 -5.58 1.54 -4.88
CA ILE A 207 -6.39 0.71 -3.97
C ILE A 207 -7.72 1.38 -3.67
N ASP A 208 -7.70 2.67 -3.34
CA ASP A 208 -8.90 3.44 -3.08
C ASP A 208 -9.80 3.57 -4.31
N ARG A 209 -9.22 3.79 -5.49
CA ARG A 209 -9.94 3.77 -6.78
C ARG A 209 -10.67 2.46 -7.00
N ILE A 210 -10.02 1.31 -6.81
CA ILE A 210 -10.63 -0.01 -6.98
C ILE A 210 -11.79 -0.21 -5.97
N TRP A 211 -11.61 0.22 -4.72
CA TRP A 211 -12.68 0.18 -3.73
C TRP A 211 -13.84 1.11 -4.12
N TRP A 212 -13.55 2.33 -4.57
CA TRP A 212 -14.54 3.28 -5.07
C TRP A 212 -15.34 2.69 -6.26
N ILE A 213 -14.69 2.06 -7.25
CA ILE A 213 -15.37 1.38 -8.35
C ILE A 213 -16.31 0.30 -7.81
N TRP A 214 -15.81 -0.56 -6.91
CA TRP A 214 -16.61 -1.63 -6.30
C TRP A 214 -17.82 -1.09 -5.54
N GLN A 215 -17.67 -0.02 -4.76
CA GLN A 215 -18.79 0.62 -4.05
C GLN A 215 -19.84 1.14 -5.04
N ASN A 216 -19.42 1.81 -6.11
CA ASN A 216 -20.31 2.46 -7.07
C ASN A 216 -21.12 1.49 -7.95
N GLN A 217 -20.72 0.22 -8.07
CA GLN A 217 -21.54 -0.80 -8.74
C GLN A 217 -22.87 -1.09 -8.03
N ASN A 218 -22.94 -0.89 -6.72
CA ASN A 218 -24.19 -0.98 -5.96
C ASN A 218 -24.10 -0.09 -4.71
N LEU A 219 -24.15 1.22 -4.94
CA LEU A 219 -23.87 2.22 -3.93
C LEU A 219 -24.80 2.13 -2.71
N LYS A 220 -26.07 1.76 -2.91
CA LYS A 220 -27.06 1.61 -1.84
C LYS A 220 -26.64 0.56 -0.81
N GLU A 221 -26.16 -0.59 -1.29
CA GLU A 221 -25.81 -1.73 -0.43
C GLU A 221 -24.32 -1.73 -0.02
N ARG A 222 -23.45 -1.09 -0.80
CA ARG A 222 -21.98 -1.14 -0.63
C ARG A 222 -21.36 0.10 -0.03
N ARG A 223 -22.07 1.23 0.07
CA ARG A 223 -21.50 2.44 0.67
C ARG A 223 -21.18 2.23 2.15
N PHE A 224 -22.14 1.74 2.93
CA PHE A 224 -22.02 1.61 4.39
C PHE A 224 -21.90 0.14 4.79
N THR A 225 -20.83 -0.50 4.33
CA THR A 225 -20.56 -1.92 4.60
C THR A 225 -19.24 -2.04 5.35
N ILE A 226 -19.18 -2.96 6.30
CA ILE A 226 -18.00 -3.22 7.10
C ILE A 226 -17.91 -4.71 7.44
N ALA A 227 -16.69 -5.23 7.48
CA ALA A 227 -16.39 -6.55 8.00
C ALA A 227 -14.97 -6.51 8.59
N GLY A 228 -14.69 -7.37 9.56
CA GLY A 228 -13.40 -7.39 10.25
C GLY A 228 -13.54 -7.06 11.74
N THR A 229 -12.42 -7.14 12.46
CA THR A 229 -12.34 -6.77 13.87
C THR A 229 -11.42 -5.56 14.06
N LEU A 230 -11.16 -5.16 15.31
CA LEU A 230 -10.35 -3.98 15.63
C LEU A 230 -8.83 -4.25 15.57
N THR A 231 -8.44 -5.51 15.42
CA THR A 231 -7.05 -5.96 15.40
C THR A 231 -6.75 -6.72 14.12
N PHE A 232 -5.51 -6.59 13.64
CA PHE A 232 -5.06 -7.32 12.46
C PHE A 232 -5.15 -8.84 12.70
N GLN A 233 -5.72 -9.58 11.74
CA GLN A 233 -6.02 -11.02 11.87
C GLN A 233 -6.80 -11.43 13.13
N ASN A 234 -7.47 -10.47 13.78
CA ASN A 234 -8.09 -10.65 15.09
C ASN A 234 -7.10 -11.13 16.17
N VAL A 235 -5.86 -10.61 16.15
CA VAL A 235 -4.80 -10.92 17.12
C VAL A 235 -4.32 -9.64 17.83
N PRO A 236 -4.53 -9.51 19.15
CA PRO A 236 -5.39 -10.35 19.99
C PRO A 236 -6.87 -10.24 19.57
N PRO A 237 -7.75 -11.19 19.97
CA PRO A 237 -9.16 -11.14 19.61
C PRO A 237 -9.88 -9.89 20.12
N THR A 238 -10.73 -9.30 19.28
CA THR A 238 -11.56 -8.13 19.61
C THR A 238 -12.98 -8.33 19.08
N ARG A 239 -13.89 -7.41 19.45
CA ARG A 239 -15.23 -7.35 18.82
C ARG A 239 -15.13 -7.02 17.33
N ASN A 240 -16.23 -7.27 16.61
CA ASN A 240 -16.37 -6.79 15.24
C ASN A 240 -16.30 -5.25 15.20
N ALA A 241 -15.70 -4.75 14.13
CA ALA A 241 -15.70 -3.34 13.84
C ALA A 241 -17.13 -2.88 13.45
N THR A 242 -17.46 -1.64 13.78
CA THR A 242 -18.70 -0.96 13.40
C THR A 242 -18.39 0.29 12.60
N LEU A 243 -19.36 0.81 11.87
CA LEU A 243 -19.20 2.06 11.13
C LEU A 243 -18.94 3.27 12.05
N ASP A 244 -19.34 3.17 13.33
CA ASP A 244 -19.16 4.23 14.32
C ASP A 244 -17.79 4.18 15.02
N ASP A 245 -16.96 3.18 14.72
CA ASP A 245 -15.60 3.11 15.25
C ASP A 245 -14.76 4.29 14.76
N VAL A 246 -14.04 4.92 15.69
CA VAL A 246 -13.22 6.10 15.45
C VAL A 246 -11.82 5.70 14.99
N MET A 247 -11.37 6.36 13.92
CA MET A 247 -10.02 6.33 13.41
C MET A 247 -9.30 7.62 13.78
N THR A 248 -8.03 7.50 14.15
CA THR A 248 -7.18 8.60 14.58
C THR A 248 -5.76 8.41 14.06
N PHE A 249 -5.04 9.50 13.83
CA PHE A 249 -3.59 9.52 13.62
C PHE A 249 -2.84 9.80 14.92
N GLY A 250 -3.54 9.74 16.07
CA GLY A 250 -3.01 10.16 17.36
C GLY A 250 -2.76 11.67 17.38
N GLU A 251 -1.83 12.08 18.23
CA GLU A 251 -1.49 13.49 18.44
C GLU A 251 -0.46 14.02 17.42
N TYR A 252 0.01 13.17 16.51
CA TYR A 252 1.20 13.46 15.71
C TYR A 252 0.96 14.30 14.46
N LEU A 253 -0.20 14.18 13.82
CA LEU A 253 -0.48 14.79 12.51
C LEU A 253 -1.49 15.93 12.54
N GLY A 254 -2.13 16.21 13.69
CA GLY A 254 -3.07 17.33 13.84
C GLY A 254 -4.37 17.24 13.04
N PHE A 255 -4.66 16.10 12.40
CA PHE A 255 -5.92 15.86 11.70
C PHE A 255 -7.03 15.38 12.66
N PRO A 256 -8.31 15.75 12.42
CA PRO A 256 -9.41 15.39 13.31
C PRO A 256 -9.64 13.89 13.39
N ASN A 257 -10.29 13.42 14.45
CA ASN A 257 -10.78 12.05 14.50
C ASN A 257 -11.92 11.86 13.48
N MET A 258 -12.02 10.66 12.91
CA MET A 258 -13.02 10.35 11.88
C MET A 258 -13.58 8.94 12.08
N THR A 259 -14.88 8.78 11.99
CA THR A 259 -15.51 7.46 12.02
C THR A 259 -15.31 6.70 10.71
N ILE A 260 -15.38 5.37 10.77
CA ILE A 260 -15.36 4.54 9.55
C ILE A 260 -16.50 4.95 8.60
N LYS A 261 -17.68 5.33 9.13
CA LYS A 261 -18.84 5.79 8.38
C LYS A 261 -18.55 7.04 7.55
N GLU A 262 -17.95 8.06 8.17
CA GLU A 262 -17.57 9.31 7.50
C GLU A 262 -16.56 9.04 6.38
N ALA A 263 -15.64 8.11 6.62
CA ALA A 263 -14.65 7.72 5.62
C ALA A 263 -15.17 6.80 4.50
N SER A 264 -16.42 6.35 4.56
CA SER A 264 -16.96 5.33 3.64
C SER A 264 -17.38 5.86 2.26
N SER A 265 -17.30 7.17 2.01
CA SER A 265 -17.75 7.80 0.76
C SER A 265 -16.82 8.94 0.34
N THR A 266 -16.33 8.93 -0.90
CA THR A 266 -15.45 9.98 -1.44
C THR A 266 -16.14 11.34 -1.65
N LEU A 267 -17.46 11.39 -1.47
CA LEU A 267 -18.31 12.58 -1.62
C LEU A 267 -19.06 12.94 -0.33
N ALA A 268 -18.55 12.53 0.83
CA ALA A 268 -19.15 12.85 2.12
C ALA A 268 -18.05 13.13 3.17
N GLY A 269 -18.45 13.66 4.33
CA GLY A 269 -17.49 14.09 5.34
C GLY A 269 -16.56 15.17 4.77
N PRO A 270 -15.23 15.08 4.98
CA PRO A 270 -14.28 16.02 4.40
C PRO A 270 -13.87 15.67 2.96
N PHE A 271 -14.42 14.61 2.37
CA PHE A 271 -14.07 14.15 1.04
C PHE A 271 -15.00 14.75 -0.01
N CYS A 272 -14.43 15.21 -1.11
CA CYS A 272 -15.16 15.68 -2.29
C CYS A 272 -14.34 15.39 -3.55
N TYR A 273 -14.20 14.12 -3.91
CA TYR A 273 -13.46 13.70 -5.11
C TYR A 273 -14.06 12.46 -5.77
N ILE A 274 -13.69 12.28 -7.03
CA ILE A 274 -13.94 11.09 -7.85
C ILE A 274 -12.64 10.63 -8.48
N TYR A 275 -12.64 9.42 -9.05
CA TYR A 275 -11.57 8.94 -9.91
C TYR A 275 -12.02 9.00 -11.37
N GLU A 276 -11.13 9.49 -12.23
CA GLU A 276 -11.25 9.45 -13.69
C GLU A 276 -10.40 8.30 -14.25
#